data_AF-A0A7D4Y1N2-F1
#
_entry.id   AF-A0A7D4Y1N2-F1
#
_cell.length_a   1.000
_cell.length_b   1.000
_cell.length_c   1.000
_cell.angle_alpha   90.00
_cell.angle_beta   90.00
_cell.angle_gamma   90.00
#
_symmetry.space_group_name_H-M   'P 1'
#
loop_
_entity.id
_entity.type
_entity.pdbx_description
1 polymer ?
#
loop_
_entity_poly.entity_id
_entity_poly.type
_entity_poly.pdbx_seq_one_letter_code
_entity_poly.pdbx_strand_id
1 'polypeptide(L)' 'MSLLEAYRADLRELVAALNDHGIFRPGEREAWNEGIEEADEMAELQRTGEALHEAMLDREAVEDVVSEYTEERTQAFV' A
#
# COMPACT_ATOMS: atom_id res chain seq x y z
N MET A 1 -10.17 13.79 11.01
CA MET A 1 -9.40 12.67 10.44
C MET A 1 -7.96 12.90 10.85
N SER A 2 -7.36 11.96 11.57
CA SER A 2 -5.97 12.03 11.99
C SER A 2 -5.03 11.64 10.84
N LEU A 3 -3.75 12.00 10.95
CA LEU A 3 -2.73 11.63 9.96
C LEU A 3 -2.59 10.11 9.82
N LEU A 4 -2.71 9.39 10.94
CA LEU A 4 -2.69 7.92 10.98
C LEU A 4 -3.85 7.33 10.17
N GLU A 5 -5.07 7.82 10.37
CA GLU A 5 -6.26 7.34 9.66
C GLU A 5 -6.20 7.65 8.16
N ALA A 6 -5.68 8.82 7.78
CA ALA A 6 -5.48 9.17 6.38
C ALA A 6 -4.47 8.22 5.70
N TYR A 7 -3.32 8.02 6.33
CA TYR A 7 -2.30 7.12 5.81
C TYR A 7 -2.77 5.65 5.74
N ARG A 8 -3.58 5.22 6.72
CA ARG A 8 -4.22 3.89 6.71
C ARG A 8 -5.18 3.74 5.54
N ALA A 9 -5.98 4.78 5.25
CA ALA A 9 -6.89 4.78 4.11
C ALA A 9 -6.12 4.71 2.79
N ASP A 10 -5.07 5.53 2.62
CA ASP A 10 -4.18 5.48 1.46
C ASP A 10 -3.63 4.08 1.19
N LEU A 11 -3.10 3.42 2.22
CA LEU A 11 -2.57 2.06 2.08
C LEU A 11 -3.64 1.03 1.71
N ARG A 12 -4.86 1.16 2.24
CA ARG A 12 -5.97 0.27 1.84
C ARG A 12 -6.37 0.46 0.40
N GLU A 13 -6.42 1.71 -0.08
CA GLU A 13 -6.72 2.02 -1.47
C GLU A 13 -5.65 1.45 -2.40
N LEU A 14 -4.36 1.58 -2.03
CA LEU A 14 -3.25 0.99 -2.78
C LEU A 14 -3.35 -0.54 -2.85
N VAL A 15 -3.61 -1.21 -1.72
CA VAL A 15 -3.82 -2.68 -1.67
C VAL A 15 -5.02 -3.09 -2.54
N ALA A 16 -6.10 -2.32 -2.53
CA ALA A 16 -7.24 -2.60 -3.40
C ALA A 16 -6.88 -2.49 -4.89
N ALA A 17 -6.18 -1.43 -5.29
CA ALA A 17 -5.72 -1.24 -6.67
C ALA A 17 -4.78 -2.37 -7.12
N LEU A 18 -3.78 -2.72 -6.33
CA LEU A 18 -2.86 -3.82 -6.65
C LEU A 18 -3.60 -5.16 -6.78
N ASN A 19 -4.62 -5.40 -5.96
CA ASN A 19 -5.46 -6.59 -6.09
C ASN A 19 -6.28 -6.60 -7.38
N ASP A 20 -6.90 -5.47 -7.74
CA ASP A 20 -7.74 -5.36 -8.93
C ASP A 20 -6.93 -5.54 -10.22
N HIS A 21 -5.64 -5.19 -10.19
CA HIS A 21 -4.67 -5.48 -11.25
C HIS A 21 -4.11 -6.91 -11.22
N GLY A 22 -4.55 -7.76 -10.28
CA GLY A 22 -4.14 -9.16 -10.18
C GLY A 22 -2.69 -9.35 -9.72
N ILE A 23 -2.07 -8.35 -9.10
CA ILE A 23 -0.68 -8.41 -8.63
C ILE A 23 -0.54 -9.38 -7.46
N PHE A 24 -1.55 -9.44 -6.60
CA PHE A 24 -1.55 -10.32 -5.44
C PHE A 24 -1.93 -11.76 -5.78
N ARG A 25 -1.22 -12.69 -5.16
CA ARG A 25 -1.59 -14.10 -5.07
C ARG A 25 -2.78 -14.23 -4.12
N PRO A 26 -3.58 -15.31 -4.25
CA PRO A 26 -4.69 -15.57 -3.33
C PRO A 26 -4.24 -15.51 -1.86
N GLY A 27 -4.94 -14.72 -1.05
CA GLY A 27 -4.67 -14.53 0.38
C GLY A 27 -3.66 -13.43 0.73
N GLU A 28 -2.89 -12.90 -0.23
CA GLU A 28 -1.94 -11.81 0.07
C GLU A 28 -2.66 -10.49 0.38
N ARG A 29 -3.75 -10.20 -0.33
CA ARG A 29 -4.57 -9.01 -0.08
C ARG A 29 -5.09 -9.00 1.36
N GLU A 30 -5.59 -10.12 1.84
CA GLU A 30 -6.14 -10.27 3.18
C GLU A 30 -5.05 -10.06 4.24
N ALA A 31 -3.86 -10.65 4.05
CA ALA A 31 -2.72 -10.45 4.94
C ALA A 31 -2.26 -8.98 5.00
N TRP A 32 -2.23 -8.28 3.86
CA TRP A 32 -1.91 -6.85 3.84
C TRP A 32 -2.97 -6.00 4.52
N ASN A 33 -4.26 -6.28 4.29
CA ASN A 33 -5.33 -5.56 4.98
C ASN A 33 -5.24 -5.76 6.48
N GLU A 34 -5.08 -7.00 6.95
CA GLU A 34 -4.92 -7.33 8.36
C GLU A 34 -3.77 -6.53 9.00
N GLY A 35 -2.58 -6.56 8.39
CA GLY A 35 -1.43 -5.78 8.89
C GLY A 35 -1.64 -4.26 8.90
N ILE A 36 -2.49 -3.73 8.01
CA ILE A 36 -2.89 -2.31 8.00
C ILE A 36 -3.94 -2.00 9.08
N GLU A 37 -4.86 -2.93 9.36
CA GLU A 37 -5.87 -2.77 10.42
C GLU A 37 -5.26 -2.88 11.81
N GLU A 38 -4.30 -3.80 12.00
CA GLU A 38 -3.66 -4.08 13.28
C GLU A 38 -2.61 -3.05 13.69
N ALA A 39 -2.07 -2.27 12.74
CA ALA A 39 -1.08 -1.25 13.05
C ALA A 39 -1.71 -0.07 13.80
N ASP A 40 -1.50 0.01 15.12
CA ASP A 40 -2.03 1.06 15.99
C ASP A 40 -1.13 2.30 16.01
N GLU A 41 0.16 2.14 15.71
CA GLU A 41 1.12 3.23 15.66
C GLU A 41 1.51 3.64 14.23
N MET A 42 1.81 4.92 14.04
CA MET A 42 2.26 5.46 12.75
C MET A 42 3.52 4.76 12.25
N ALA A 43 4.43 4.39 13.15
CA ALA A 43 5.66 3.70 12.81
C ALA A 43 5.43 2.27 12.31
N GLU A 44 4.45 1.57 12.88
CA GLU A 44 4.07 0.22 12.43
C GLU A 44 3.42 0.29 11.05
N LEU A 45 2.52 1.26 10.86
CA LEU A 45 1.83 1.47 9.60
C LEU A 45 2.80 1.88 8.47
N GLN A 46 3.80 2.71 8.78
CA GLN A 46 4.90 3.03 7.86
C GLN A 46 5.70 1.78 7.49
N ARG A 47 6.07 0.95 8.47
CA ARG A 47 6.78 -0.30 8.21
C ARG A 47 5.98 -1.24 7.30
N THR A 48 4.67 -1.35 7.50
CA THR A 48 3.78 -2.12 6.62
C THR A 48 3.76 -1.55 5.20
N GLY A 49 3.71 -0.21 5.06
CA GLY A 49 3.80 0.46 3.76
C GLY A 49 5.14 0.25 3.05
N GLU A 50 6.25 0.32 3.78
CA GLU A 50 7.60 0.06 3.25
C GLU A 50 7.74 -1.40 2.80
N ALA A 51 7.27 -2.35 3.62
CA ALA A 51 7.28 -3.77 3.28
C ALA A 51 6.40 -4.07 2.05
N LEU A 52 5.25 -3.42 1.93
CA LEU A 52 4.40 -3.50 0.75
C LEU A 52 5.16 -2.96 -0.48
N HIS A 53 5.77 -1.79 -0.38
CA HIS A 53 6.54 -1.20 -1.48
C HIS A 53 7.68 -2.13 -1.95
N GLU A 54 8.47 -2.66 -1.03
CA GLU A 54 9.55 -3.60 -1.34
C GLU A 54 9.02 -4.88 -2.00
N ALA A 55 7.95 -5.47 -1.46
CA ALA A 55 7.33 -6.66 -2.02
C ALA A 55 6.76 -6.45 -3.44
N MET A 56 6.44 -5.20 -3.78
CA MET A 56 5.95 -4.80 -5.09
C MET A 56 7.11 -4.52 -6.07
N LEU A 57 8.25 -4.00 -5.61
CA LEU A 57 9.45 -3.80 -6.46
C LEU A 57 9.97 -5.10 -7.10
N ASP A 58 9.80 -6.25 -6.43
CA ASP A 58 10.20 -7.56 -6.94
C ASP A 58 9.23 -8.14 -8.00
N ARG A 59 8.13 -7.44 -8.33
CA ARG A 59 7.10 -7.93 -9.27
C ARG A 59 7.11 -7.12 -10.57
N GLU A 60 7.47 -7.78 -11.67
CA GLU A 60 7.62 -7.21 -13.03
C GLU A 60 6.39 -6.43 -13.57
N ALA A 61 5.20 -6.59 -12.99
CA ALA A 61 3.95 -5.93 -13.40
C ALA A 61 3.53 -4.73 -12.53
N VAL A 62 4.35 -4.35 -11.54
CA VAL A 62 4.02 -3.28 -10.57
C VAL A 62 4.34 -1.88 -11.09
N GLU A 63 5.34 -1.73 -11.95
CA GLU A 63 5.82 -0.41 -12.40
C GLU A 63 4.71 0.41 -13.07
N ASP A 64 3.83 -0.23 -13.86
CA ASP A 64 2.68 0.44 -14.49
C ASP A 64 1.63 0.92 -13.46
N VAL A 65 1.34 0.11 -12.43
CA VAL A 65 0.32 0.45 -11.40
C VAL A 65 0.84 1.51 -10.44
N VAL A 66 2.12 1.42 -10.06
CA VAL A 66 2.76 2.40 -9.18
C VAL A 66 2.94 3.73 -9.89
N SER A 67 3.27 3.77 -11.20
CA SER A 67 3.36 5.04 -11.94
C SER A 67 2.03 5.79 -11.96
N GLU A 68 0.92 5.12 -12.28
CA GLU A 68 -0.41 5.75 -12.28
C GLU A 68 -0.83 6.26 -10.88
N TYR A 69 -0.44 5.58 -9.81
CA TYR A 69 -0.77 6.00 -8.44
C TYR A 69 0.19 7.06 -7.87
N THR A 70 1.43 7.10 -8.34
CA THR A 70 2.52 7.96 -7.80
C THR A 70 2.53 9.34 -8.44
N GLU A 71 2.12 9.49 -9.71
CA GLU A 71 2.18 10.78 -10.41
C GLU A 71 1.25 11.85 -9.80
N GLU A 72 0.15 11.48 -9.15
CA GLU A 72 -0.81 12.46 -8.63
C GLU A 72 -0.78 12.68 -7.10
N ARG A 73 -0.38 11.69 -6.28
CA ARG A 73 -0.48 11.78 -4.80
C ARG A 73 0.85 11.93 -4.06
N THR A 74 1.98 11.50 -4.64
CA THR A 74 3.25 11.40 -3.91
C THR A 74 4.10 12.66 -3.99
N GLN A 75 3.75 13.64 -4.83
CA GLN A 75 4.44 14.94 -4.85
C GLN A 75 4.24 15.75 -3.56
N ALA A 76 3.33 15.33 -2.67
CA ALA A 76 3.12 15.95 -1.36
C ALA A 76 4.06 15.44 -0.24
N PHE A 77 4.86 14.40 -0.48
CA PHE A 77 5.67 13.75 0.56
C PHE A 77 7.15 13.53 0.21
N VAL A 78 7.66 14.15 -0.86
CA VAL A 78 9.12 14.25 -1.14
C VAL A 78 9.66 15.59 -0.64
#